data_AF-A0A1G3AGW6-F1
#
_entry.id   AF-A0A1G3AGW6-F1
#
_cell.length_a   1.000
_cell.length_b   1.000
_cell.length_c   1.000
_cell.angle_alpha   90.00
_cell.angle_beta   90.00
_cell.angle_gamma   90.00
#
_symmetry.space_group_name_H-M   'P 1'
#
loop_
_entity.id
_entity.type
_entity.pdbx_description
1 polymer ?
#
loop_
_entity_poly.entity_id
_entity_poly.type
_entity_poly.pdbx_seq_one_letter_code
_entity_poly.pdbx_strand_id
1 'polypeptide(L)'
;MHNGKSWRGFLVASGLALATLIVGQAVAFAVAPKSWRSFAENLPVIVSMIAFWGPIVGLIALGLVWSTLRLLGFQSLEEIRRESVEENNPAPAIVFVGTLIASILFLILVIRP
;
A
#
# COMPACT_ATOMS: atom_id res chain seq x y z
N MET A 1 -9.06 33.86 -3.67
CA MET A 1 -10.13 33.25 -2.85
C MET A 1 -10.55 31.92 -3.46
N HIS A 2 -9.92 30.82 -3.09
CA HIS A 2 -10.39 29.47 -3.46
C HIS A 2 -9.97 28.47 -2.37
N ASN A 3 -10.81 27.46 -2.14
CA ASN A 3 -10.62 26.28 -1.26
C ASN A 3 -11.31 26.23 0.12
N GLY A 4 -12.55 26.71 0.21
CA GLY A 4 -13.49 26.28 1.28
C GLY A 4 -14.27 24.99 0.98
N LYS A 5 -14.15 24.43 -0.25
CA LYS A 5 -14.98 23.30 -0.72
C LYS A 5 -14.38 21.90 -0.52
N SER A 6 -13.11 21.75 -0.13
CA SER A 6 -12.48 20.41 -0.06
C SER A 6 -12.76 19.65 1.25
N TRP A 7 -13.02 20.36 2.36
CA TRP A 7 -13.18 19.72 3.67
C TRP A 7 -14.47 18.90 3.78
N ARG A 8 -15.59 19.43 3.28
CA ARG A 8 -16.88 18.69 3.30
C ARG A 8 -16.82 17.45 2.42
N GLY A 9 -16.23 17.53 1.24
CA GLY A 9 -16.05 16.38 0.35
C GLY A 9 -15.17 15.30 0.98
N PHE A 10 -14.03 15.69 1.57
CA PHE A 10 -13.14 14.78 2.30
C PHE A 10 -13.84 14.10 3.49
N LEU A 11 -14.59 14.86 4.29
CA LEU A 11 -15.35 14.31 5.42
C LEU A 11 -16.45 13.35 4.97
N VAL A 12 -17.18 13.67 3.90
CA VAL A 12 -18.21 12.79 3.34
C VAL A 12 -17.59 11.50 2.81
N ALA A 13 -16.52 11.58 2.03
CA ALA A 13 -15.82 10.41 1.51
C ALA A 13 -15.25 9.53 2.63
N SER A 14 -14.63 10.14 3.64
CA SER A 14 -14.10 9.44 4.81
C SER A 14 -15.21 8.79 5.63
N GLY A 15 -16.34 9.49 5.81
CA GLY A 15 -17.53 8.98 6.50
C GLY A 15 -18.15 7.79 5.77
N LEU A 16 -18.27 7.86 4.44
CA LEU A 16 -18.72 6.74 3.61
C LEU A 16 -17.77 5.54 3.71
N ALA A 17 -16.46 5.77 3.59
CA ALA A 17 -15.46 4.72 3.70
C ALA A 17 -15.54 4.02 5.08
N LEU A 18 -15.64 4.80 6.16
CA LEU A 18 -15.78 4.27 7.50
C LEU A 18 -17.10 3.49 7.67
N ALA A 19 -18.21 4.02 7.15
CA ALA A 19 -19.50 3.34 7.20
C ALA A 19 -19.44 2.00 6.45
N THR A 20 -18.84 1.96 5.26
CA THR A 20 -18.65 0.72 4.49
C THR A 20 -17.79 -0.28 5.24
N LEU A 21 -16.70 0.16 5.89
CA LEU A 21 -15.87 -0.72 6.72
C LEU A 21 -16.66 -1.31 7.88
N ILE A 22 -17.43 -0.49 8.61
CA ILE A 22 -18.24 -0.94 9.75
C ILE A 22 -19.31 -1.95 9.30
N VAL A 23 -20.03 -1.65 8.21
CA VAL A 23 -21.04 -2.56 7.66
C VAL A 23 -20.40 -3.88 7.22
N GLY A 24 -19.26 -3.83 6.54
CA GLY A 24 -18.51 -5.03 6.18
C GLY A 24 -18.11 -5.89 7.38
N GLN A 25 -17.63 -5.27 8.47
CA GLN A 25 -17.30 -5.97 9.71
C GLN A 25 -18.54 -6.57 10.39
N ALA A 26 -19.66 -5.84 10.42
CA ALA A 26 -20.92 -6.33 10.98
C ALA A 26 -21.46 -7.53 10.19
N VAL A 27 -21.41 -7.48 8.86
CA VAL A 27 -21.78 -8.61 7.99
C VAL A 27 -20.85 -9.79 8.22
N ALA A 28 -19.54 -9.58 8.29
CA ALA A 28 -18.58 -10.65 8.56
C ALA A 28 -18.83 -11.33 9.92
N PHE A 29 -19.12 -10.56 10.96
CA PHE A 29 -19.50 -11.08 12.27
C PHE A 29 -20.82 -11.85 12.24
N ALA A 30 -21.83 -11.36 11.50
CA ALA A 30 -23.14 -12.01 11.39
C ALA A 30 -23.08 -13.33 10.61
N VAL A 31 -22.28 -13.39 9.54
CA VAL A 31 -22.16 -14.58 8.68
C VAL A 31 -21.24 -15.64 9.29
N ALA A 32 -20.11 -15.23 9.89
CA ALA A 32 -19.09 -16.15 10.38
C ALA A 32 -18.45 -15.66 11.70
N PRO A 33 -19.19 -15.67 12.83
CA PRO A 33 -18.75 -15.08 14.09
C PRO A 33 -17.50 -15.75 14.67
N LYS A 34 -17.32 -17.07 14.47
CA LYS A 34 -16.14 -17.79 14.95
C LYS A 34 -14.87 -17.36 14.20
N SER A 35 -14.94 -17.31 12.86
CA SER A 35 -13.82 -16.87 12.03
C SER A 35 -13.46 -15.41 12.29
N TRP A 36 -14.46 -14.54 12.47
CA TRP A 36 -14.24 -13.14 12.80
C TRP A 36 -13.49 -12.97 14.13
N ARG A 37 -13.91 -13.69 15.19
CA ARG A 37 -13.25 -13.64 16.50
C ARG A 37 -11.81 -14.13 16.44
N SER A 38 -11.58 -15.28 15.81
CA SER A 38 -10.23 -15.82 15.64
C SER A 38 -9.31 -14.84 14.90
N PHE A 39 -9.81 -14.17 13.86
CA PHE A 39 -9.05 -13.13 13.18
C PHE A 39 -8.77 -11.92 14.08
N ALA A 40 -9.76 -11.45 14.83
CA ALA A 40 -9.63 -10.32 15.75
C ALA A 40 -8.60 -10.61 16.87
N GLU A 41 -8.56 -11.84 17.39
CA GLU A 41 -7.59 -12.29 18.39
C GLU A 41 -6.16 -12.33 17.84
N ASN A 42 -5.99 -12.67 16.56
CA ASN A 42 -4.69 -12.69 15.89
C ASN A 42 -4.25 -11.32 15.35
N LEU A 43 -5.13 -10.33 15.34
CA LEU A 43 -4.85 -9.00 14.80
C LEU A 43 -3.61 -8.33 15.43
N PRO A 44 -3.37 -8.38 16.77
CA PRO A 44 -2.17 -7.81 17.36
C PRO A 44 -0.89 -8.45 16.84
N VAL A 45 -0.90 -9.77 16.64
CA VAL A 45 0.24 -10.52 16.08
C VAL A 45 0.50 -10.05 14.64
N ILE A 46 -0.53 -10.01 13.80
CA ILE A 46 -0.45 -9.52 12.42
C ILE A 46 0.11 -8.09 12.37
N VAL A 47 -0.42 -7.19 13.19
CA VAL A 47 0.03 -5.79 13.26
C VAL A 47 1.49 -5.70 13.70
N SER A 48 1.91 -6.50 14.70
CA SER A 48 3.32 -6.56 15.13
C SER A 48 4.26 -7.04 14.03
N MET A 49 3.84 -8.06 13.25
CA MET A 49 4.62 -8.57 12.13
C MET A 49 4.76 -7.52 11.02
N ILE A 50 3.68 -6.78 10.71
CA ILE A 50 3.72 -5.66 9.75
C ILE A 50 4.62 -4.54 10.27
N ALA A 51 4.50 -4.17 11.54
CA ALA A 51 5.31 -3.11 12.14
C ALA A 51 6.82 -3.45 12.13
N PHE A 52 7.16 -4.74 12.27
CA PHE A 52 8.54 -5.21 12.20
C PHE A 52 9.04 -5.37 10.76
N TRP A 53 8.35 -6.14 9.93
CA TRP A 53 8.80 -6.47 8.57
C TRP A 53 8.56 -5.36 7.56
N GLY A 54 7.51 -4.57 7.72
CA GLY A 54 7.13 -3.50 6.79
C GLY A 54 8.27 -2.51 6.53
N PRO A 55 8.90 -1.93 7.58
CA PRO A 55 10.04 -1.04 7.40
C PRO A 55 11.25 -1.72 6.73
N ILE A 56 11.56 -2.96 7.11
CA ILE A 56 12.68 -3.73 6.55
C ILE A 56 12.48 -3.95 5.05
N VAL A 57 11.31 -4.45 4.67
CA VAL A 57 10.92 -4.67 3.28
C VAL A 57 10.92 -3.36 2.50
N GLY A 58 10.40 -2.29 3.09
CA GLY A 58 10.38 -0.95 2.47
C GLY A 58 11.78 -0.42 2.16
N LEU A 59 12.73 -0.58 3.08
CA LEU A 59 14.12 -0.17 2.87
C LEU A 59 14.81 -1.00 1.77
N ILE A 60 14.61 -2.32 1.78
CA ILE A 60 15.16 -3.21 0.75
C ILE A 60 14.57 -2.88 -0.61
N ALA A 61 13.24 -2.73 -0.70
CA ALA A 61 12.53 -2.35 -1.91
C ALA A 61 13.04 -1.00 -2.46
N LEU A 62 13.21 -0.01 -1.61
CA LEU A 62 13.76 1.30 -1.99
C LEU A 62 15.17 1.16 -2.56
N GLY A 63 16.04 0.39 -1.92
CA GLY A 63 17.39 0.11 -2.40
C GLY A 63 17.41 -0.58 -3.77
N LEU A 64 16.53 -1.56 -3.98
CA LEU A 64 16.40 -2.28 -5.25
C LEU A 64 15.88 -1.38 -6.37
N VAL A 65 14.84 -0.59 -6.11
CA VAL A 65 14.29 0.36 -7.08
C VAL A 65 15.36 1.39 -7.45
N TRP A 66 16.00 1.99 -6.45
CA TRP A 66 17.05 2.97 -6.67
C TRP A 66 18.21 2.40 -7.50
N SER A 67 18.69 1.20 -7.14
CA SER A 67 19.78 0.53 -7.87
C SER A 67 19.37 0.20 -9.30
N THR A 68 18.16 -0.32 -9.51
CA THR A 68 17.66 -0.68 -10.85
C THR A 68 17.52 0.55 -11.73
N LEU A 69 16.99 1.65 -11.20
CA LEU A 69 16.88 2.91 -11.95
C LEU A 69 18.25 3.47 -12.32
N ARG A 70 19.25 3.37 -11.43
CA ARG A 70 20.64 3.76 -11.74
C ARG A 70 21.24 2.90 -12.86
N LEU A 71 20.99 1.59 -12.85
CA LEU A 71 21.45 0.67 -13.89
C LEU A 71 20.77 0.95 -15.24
N LEU A 72 19.52 1.42 -15.22
CA LEU A 72 18.80 1.87 -16.41
C LEU A 72 19.26 3.25 -16.93
N GLY A 73 20.14 3.93 -16.21
CA GLY A 73 20.74 5.20 -16.62
C GLY A 73 20.17 6.44 -15.92
N PHE A 74 19.04 6.31 -15.21
CA PHE A 74 18.38 7.43 -14.55
C PHE A 74 19.23 8.01 -13.41
N GLN A 75 19.50 9.31 -13.48
CA GLN A 75 20.31 10.03 -12.50
C GLN A 75 19.47 10.80 -11.48
N SER A 76 18.22 11.14 -11.82
CA SER A 76 17.36 11.97 -10.99
C SER A 76 15.87 11.60 -11.09
N LEU A 77 15.07 12.05 -10.12
CA LEU A 77 13.61 11.90 -10.17
C LEU A 77 12.96 12.73 -11.27
N GLU A 78 13.56 13.86 -11.65
CA GLU A 78 13.03 14.71 -12.73
C GLU A 78 13.19 14.02 -14.09
N GLU A 79 14.30 13.32 -14.30
CA GLU A 79 14.52 12.52 -15.50
C GLU A 79 13.53 11.36 -15.60
N ILE A 80 13.28 10.66 -14.49
CA ILE A 80 12.25 9.62 -14.42
C ILE A 80 10.87 10.19 -14.74
N ARG A 81 10.52 11.34 -14.16
CA ARG A 81 9.24 12.02 -14.42
C ARG A 81 9.12 12.39 -15.90
N ARG A 82 10.16 12.99 -16.47
CA ARG A 82 10.20 13.40 -17.87
C ARG A 82 10.03 12.19 -18.79
N GLU A 83 10.84 11.15 -18.64
CA GLU A 83 10.73 9.97 -19.49
C GLU A 83 9.39 9.23 -19.32
N SER A 84 8.90 9.09 -18.09
CA SER A 84 7.66 8.34 -17.84
C SER A 84 6.41 9.08 -18.30
N VAL A 85 6.39 10.43 -18.22
CA VAL A 85 5.20 11.24 -18.48
C VAL A 85 5.24 11.90 -19.85
N GLU A 86 6.37 12.49 -20.24
CA GLU A 86 6.50 13.22 -21.51
C GLU A 86 6.84 12.28 -22.66
N GLU A 87 7.68 11.27 -22.40
CA GLU A 87 8.13 10.30 -23.40
C GLU A 87 7.41 8.96 -23.29
N ASN A 88 6.51 8.81 -22.30
CA ASN A 88 5.68 7.63 -22.04
C ASN A 88 6.49 6.32 -21.95
N ASN A 89 7.71 6.38 -21.40
CA ASN A 89 8.55 5.22 -21.15
C ASN A 89 7.97 4.40 -19.97
N PRO A 90 7.54 3.14 -20.17
CA PRO A 90 6.95 2.35 -19.10
C PRO A 90 7.99 1.77 -18.12
N ALA A 91 9.29 1.84 -18.41
CA ALA A 91 10.31 1.14 -17.64
C ALA A 91 10.35 1.52 -16.15
N PRO A 92 10.33 2.81 -15.74
CA PRO A 92 10.29 3.16 -14.33
C PRO A 92 9.04 2.63 -13.63
N ALA A 93 7.87 2.73 -14.28
CA ALA A 93 6.61 2.24 -13.73
C ALA A 93 6.63 0.73 -13.49
N ILE A 94 7.19 -0.04 -14.43
CA ILE A 94 7.34 -1.50 -14.29
C ILE A 94 8.23 -1.84 -13.08
N VAL A 95 9.36 -1.14 -12.90
CA VAL A 95 10.26 -1.36 -11.76
C VAL A 95 9.55 -1.09 -10.43
N PHE A 96 8.81 0.03 -10.32
CA PHE A 96 8.04 0.36 -9.12
C PHE A 96 6.93 -0.67 -8.84
N VAL A 97 6.09 -0.96 -9.83
CA VAL A 97 4.95 -1.88 -9.66
C VAL A 97 5.43 -3.30 -9.39
N GLY A 98 6.45 -3.77 -10.11
CA GLY A 98 7.05 -5.10 -9.89
C GLY A 98 7.62 -5.23 -8.47
N THR A 99 8.32 -4.20 -7.99
CA THR A 99 8.87 -4.21 -6.62
C THR A 99 7.75 -4.17 -5.57
N LEU A 100 6.68 -3.40 -5.80
CA LEU A 100 5.52 -3.35 -4.92
C LEU A 100 4.84 -4.72 -4.82
N ILE A 101 4.60 -5.38 -5.95
CA ILE A 101 4.01 -6.72 -5.99
C ILE A 101 4.90 -7.71 -5.25
N ALA A 102 6.21 -7.73 -5.52
CA ALA A 102 7.15 -8.61 -4.84
C ALA A 102 7.16 -8.38 -3.31
N SER A 103 7.10 -7.12 -2.89
CA SER A 103 7.04 -6.74 -1.47
C SER A 103 5.75 -7.24 -0.79
N ILE A 104 4.61 -7.10 -1.47
CA ILE A 104 3.32 -7.59 -0.95
C ILE A 104 3.33 -9.12 -0.86
N LEU A 105 3.81 -9.82 -1.89
CA LEU A 105 3.91 -11.28 -1.89
C LEU A 105 4.82 -11.79 -0.76
N PHE A 106 5.94 -11.10 -0.52
CA PHE A 106 6.83 -11.42 0.59
C PHE A 106 6.13 -11.21 1.95
N LEU A 107 5.43 -10.08 2.13
CA LEU A 107 4.68 -9.83 3.38
C LEU A 107 3.59 -10.88 3.59
N ILE A 108 2.87 -11.31 2.55
CA ILE A 108 1.89 -12.40 2.63
C ILE A 108 2.56 -13.72 3.05
N LEU A 109 3.76 -14.01 2.54
CA LEU A 109 4.49 -15.23 2.88
C LEU A 109 4.91 -15.26 4.36
N VAL A 110 5.34 -14.10 4.86
CA VAL A 110 5.91 -13.95 6.21
C VAL A 110 4.83 -13.76 7.28
N ILE A 111 3.73 -13.07 6.95
CA ILE A 111 2.59 -12.89 7.84
C ILE A 111 1.73 -14.16 7.76
N ARG A 112 2.08 -15.16 8.58
CA ARG A 112 1.23 -16.33 8.82
C ARG A 112 0.54 -16.17 10.17
N PRO A 113 -0.81 -16.12 10.20
CA PRO A 113 -1.56 -16.11 11.44
C PRO A 113 -1.43 -17.44 12.21
#